data_AF-A0A975XBY8-F1
#
_entry.id   AF-A0A975XBY8-F1
#
_cell.length_a   1.000
_cell.length_b   1.000
_cell.length_c   1.000
_cell.angle_alpha   90.00
_cell.angle_beta   90.00
_cell.angle_gamma   90.00
#
_symmetry.space_group_name_H-M   'P 1'
#
loop_
_entity.id
_entity.type
_entity.pdbx_description
1 polymer ?
#
loop_
_entity_poly.entity_id
_entity_poly.type
_entity_poly.pdbx_seq_one_letter_code
_entity_poly.pdbx_strand_id
1 'polypeptide(L)'
;MHFPSILSDVPDPEVATLVSTGHTIPYFGIWEPVEAKKSGMLSLFKKKEEPKGPFLIVGCMNYLHAGSPAPAVRYEDENESFSKPVTWRLLWEDTRYEDGSIPAEEDEYVFQKPNGATDAPSAINGTDSTMIWFETGQPAPKAGRWLPEDDLSASIAVQAGEKLPTHRGQSTRWVFASD
;
A
#
# COMPACT_ATOMS: atom_id res chain seq x y z
N MET A 1 -30.54 17.71 13.06
CA MET A 1 -29.52 18.29 12.17
C MET A 1 -30.23 18.89 10.96
N HIS A 2 -29.95 20.14 10.60
CA HIS A 2 -30.49 20.76 9.39
C HIS A 2 -29.42 20.62 8.30
N PHE A 3 -29.58 19.63 7.43
CA PHE A 3 -28.69 19.45 6.29
C PHE A 3 -29.16 20.36 5.15
N PRO A 4 -28.27 21.15 4.54
CA PRO A 4 -28.67 22.06 3.45
C PRO A 4 -29.14 21.26 2.24
N SER A 5 -30.14 21.78 1.53
CA SER A 5 -30.66 21.18 0.29
C SER A 5 -29.72 21.38 -0.91
N ILE A 6 -28.79 22.33 -0.80
CA ILE A 6 -27.79 22.64 -1.82
C ILE A 6 -26.45 22.77 -1.10
N LEU A 7 -25.47 21.97 -1.51
CA LEU A 7 -24.09 22.09 -1.06
C LEU A 7 -23.37 23.10 -1.96
N SER A 8 -22.46 23.88 -1.38
CA SER A 8 -21.54 24.71 -2.16
C SER A 8 -20.57 23.83 -2.94
N ASP A 9 -20.11 24.31 -4.09
CA ASP A 9 -19.04 23.65 -4.85
C ASP A 9 -17.74 23.62 -4.02
N VAL A 10 -16.92 22.60 -4.27
CA VAL A 10 -15.58 22.49 -3.68
C VAL A 10 -14.72 23.63 -4.24
N PRO A 11 -14.12 24.49 -3.39
CA PRO A 11 -13.31 25.60 -3.86
C PRO A 11 -12.03 25.10 -4.54
N ASP A 12 -11.59 25.80 -5.59
CA ASP A 12 -10.29 25.54 -6.19
C ASP A 12 -9.17 26.05 -5.25
N PRO A 13 -8.10 25.27 -5.04
CA PRO A 13 -6.97 25.71 -4.23
C PRO A 13 -6.18 26.81 -4.95
N GLU A 14 -5.62 27.76 -4.19
CA GLU A 14 -4.75 28.82 -4.75
C GLU A 14 -3.52 28.24 -5.49
N VAL A 15 -2.99 27.14 -4.97
CA VAL A 15 -1.89 26.35 -5.55
C VAL A 15 -2.32 24.89 -5.58
N ALA A 16 -2.39 24.31 -6.77
CA ALA A 16 -2.80 22.92 -6.94
C ALA A 16 -1.61 21.97 -6.74
N THR A 17 -1.72 21.04 -5.80
CA THR A 17 -0.80 19.91 -5.68
C THR A 17 -1.14 18.89 -6.75
N LEU A 18 -0.22 18.71 -7.71
CA LEU A 18 -0.39 17.82 -8.86
C LEU A 18 0.63 16.68 -8.86
N VAL A 19 0.17 15.44 -8.97
CA VAL A 19 1.02 14.25 -9.00
C VAL A 19 0.66 13.38 -10.19
N SER A 20 1.59 13.16 -11.11
CA SER A 20 1.37 12.24 -12.23
C SER A 20 1.46 10.78 -11.79
N THR A 21 0.68 9.90 -12.42
CA THR A 21 0.78 8.44 -12.26
C THR A 21 2.23 7.96 -12.15
N GLY A 22 2.50 7.06 -11.21
CA GLY A 22 3.80 6.48 -10.90
C GLY A 22 4.67 7.31 -9.95
N HIS A 23 4.38 8.59 -9.75
CA HIS A 23 5.10 9.42 -8.76
C HIS A 23 4.54 9.19 -7.36
N THR A 24 5.37 9.37 -6.35
CA THR A 24 4.99 9.21 -4.95
C THR A 24 3.95 10.26 -4.55
N ILE A 25 2.86 9.80 -3.94
CA ILE A 25 1.85 10.64 -3.33
C ILE A 25 2.43 11.28 -2.05
N PRO A 26 2.42 12.62 -1.92
CA PRO A 26 3.00 13.30 -0.77
C PRO A 26 2.11 13.26 0.47
N TYR A 27 0.78 13.23 0.29
CA TYR A 27 -0.20 13.39 1.37
C TYR A 27 -1.29 12.34 1.31
N PHE A 28 -1.73 11.89 2.49
CA PHE A 28 -2.97 11.14 2.61
C PHE A 28 -4.14 12.05 2.30
N GLY A 29 -5.18 11.51 1.67
CA GLY A 29 -6.40 12.28 1.46
C GLY A 29 -7.12 11.96 0.17
N ILE A 30 -8.04 12.84 -0.20
CA ILE A 30 -8.89 12.71 -1.38
C ILE A 30 -8.24 13.42 -2.55
N TRP A 31 -8.00 12.68 -3.62
CA TRP A 31 -7.42 13.15 -4.86
C TRP A 31 -8.37 12.89 -6.01
N GLU A 32 -8.35 13.75 -7.02
CA GLU A 32 -9.12 13.55 -8.23
C GLU A 32 -8.24 13.57 -9.49
N PRO A 33 -8.57 12.78 -10.52
CA PRO A 33 -7.82 12.77 -11.75
C PRO A 33 -8.22 13.95 -12.64
N VAL A 34 -7.22 14.71 -13.09
CA VAL A 34 -7.40 15.90 -13.92
C VAL A 34 -6.49 15.91 -15.15
N GLU A 35 -6.90 16.66 -16.17
CA GLU A 35 -6.07 16.95 -17.33
C GLU A 35 -5.20 18.19 -17.09
N ALA A 36 -3.98 17.97 -16.60
CA ALA A 36 -2.96 19.02 -16.51
C ALA A 36 -2.22 19.14 -17.85
N LYS A 37 -2.23 20.33 -18.46
CA LYS A 37 -1.49 20.59 -19.71
C LYS A 37 -0.02 20.26 -19.50
N LYS A 38 0.49 19.26 -20.24
CA LYS A 38 1.93 18.93 -20.26
C LYS A 38 2.67 20.12 -20.85
N SER A 39 3.43 20.85 -20.02
CA SER A 39 4.36 21.87 -20.51
C SER A 39 5.35 21.19 -21.46
N GLY A 40 5.33 21.59 -22.74
CA GLY A 40 6.12 20.95 -23.80
C GLY A 40 7.62 20.90 -23.47
N MET A 41 8.24 19.77 -23.83
CA MET A 41 9.66 19.40 -23.63
C MET A 41 10.64 20.22 -24.49
N LEU A 42 10.45 21.54 -24.59
CA LEU A 42 11.23 22.40 -25.50
C LEU A 42 11.64 23.76 -24.90
N SER A 43 11.68 23.90 -23.57
CA SER A 43 12.09 25.19 -22.98
C SER A 43 13.13 25.03 -21.89
N LEU A 44 14.40 25.18 -22.26
CA LEU A 44 15.53 25.34 -21.33
C LEU A 44 15.55 26.71 -20.64
N PHE A 45 14.67 27.65 -21.00
CA PHE A 45 14.75 29.06 -20.56
C PHE A 45 13.46 29.64 -20.00
N LYS A 46 12.37 28.87 -19.86
CA LYS A 46 11.14 29.35 -19.23
C LYS A 46 11.06 28.82 -17.81
N LYS A 47 10.82 29.73 -16.84
CA LYS A 47 10.34 29.33 -15.51
C LYS A 47 9.15 28.38 -15.74
N LYS A 48 9.22 27.20 -15.12
CA LYS A 48 8.15 26.21 -15.12
C LYS A 48 6.99 26.86 -14.36
N GLU A 49 6.13 27.56 -15.08
CA GLU A 49 4.92 28.12 -14.50
C GLU A 49 4.06 26.93 -14.06
N GLU A 50 3.75 26.87 -12.77
CA GLU A 50 2.91 25.81 -12.25
C GLU A 50 1.56 25.89 -12.96
N PRO A 51 0.99 24.76 -13.40
CA PRO A 51 -0.31 24.76 -14.04
C PRO A 51 -1.31 25.44 -13.11
N LYS A 52 -1.92 26.53 -13.59
CA LYS A 52 -3.03 27.19 -12.91
C LYS A 52 -4.32 26.69 -13.52
N GLY A 53 -5.29 26.38 -12.66
CA GLY A 53 -6.59 25.86 -13.05
C GLY A 53 -7.38 26.84 -13.93
N PRO A 54 -8.59 26.45 -14.36
CA PRO A 54 -9.29 25.22 -13.99
C PRO A 54 -8.77 23.99 -14.74
N PHE A 55 -8.77 22.84 -14.07
CA PHE A 55 -8.42 21.56 -14.68
C PHE A 55 -9.68 20.77 -15.04
N LEU A 56 -9.68 20.11 -16.20
CA LEU A 56 -10.77 19.22 -16.58
C LEU A 56 -10.67 17.94 -15.74
N ILE A 57 -11.74 17.59 -15.03
CA ILE A 57 -11.85 16.32 -14.29
C ILE A 57 -12.05 15.19 -15.30
N VAL A 58 -11.25 14.13 -15.21
CA VAL A 58 -11.22 13.03 -16.20
C VAL A 58 -11.54 11.64 -15.60
N GLY A 59 -12.06 11.61 -14.37
CA GLY A 59 -12.42 10.37 -13.68
C GLY A 59 -12.88 10.61 -12.24
N CYS A 60 -13.05 9.52 -11.49
CA CYS A 60 -13.55 9.58 -10.12
C CYS A 60 -12.44 9.93 -9.12
N MET A 61 -12.80 10.69 -8.09
CA MET A 61 -11.94 10.92 -6.93
C MET A 61 -11.67 9.62 -6.17
N ASN A 62 -10.50 9.52 -5.56
CA ASN A 62 -10.06 8.37 -4.78
C ASN A 62 -9.27 8.84 -3.55
N TYR A 63 -9.33 8.05 -2.48
CA TYR A 63 -8.45 8.25 -1.34
C TYR A 63 -7.08 7.63 -1.66
N LEU A 64 -6.02 8.44 -1.68
CA LEU A 64 -4.65 7.98 -1.97
C LEU A 64 -3.78 8.05 -0.73
N HIS A 65 -2.89 7.08 -0.60
CA HIS A 65 -2.03 6.93 0.58
C HIS A 65 -0.69 7.60 0.34
N ALA A 66 -0.22 8.43 1.27
CA ALA A 66 1.11 9.00 1.20
C ALA A 66 2.19 7.91 1.11
N GLY A 67 3.25 8.18 0.36
CA GLY A 67 4.35 7.22 0.13
C GLY A 67 4.07 6.18 -0.95
N SER A 68 2.81 5.98 -1.36
CA SER A 68 2.46 5.06 -2.45
C SER A 68 2.66 5.71 -3.82
N PRO A 69 2.92 4.93 -4.90
CA PRO A 69 2.92 5.46 -6.25
C PRO A 69 1.49 5.79 -6.68
N ALA A 70 1.30 6.98 -7.25
CA ALA A 70 0.02 7.43 -7.78
C ALA A 70 -0.50 6.45 -8.85
N PRO A 71 -1.73 5.92 -8.74
CA PRO A 71 -2.22 4.91 -9.66
C PRO A 71 -2.55 5.48 -11.05
N ALA A 72 -2.66 4.58 -12.03
CA ALA A 72 -3.37 4.88 -13.28
C ALA A 72 -4.89 4.74 -13.03
N VAL A 73 -5.71 5.48 -13.78
CA VAL A 73 -7.17 5.29 -13.72
C VAL A 73 -7.53 4.09 -14.59
N ARG A 74 -8.25 3.14 -14.01
CA ARG A 74 -8.79 1.97 -14.71
C ARG A 74 -10.18 2.30 -15.26
N TYR A 75 -10.36 2.07 -16.54
CA TYR A 75 -11.66 2.09 -17.20
C TYR A 75 -12.02 0.64 -17.53
N GLU A 76 -13.27 0.29 -17.26
CA GLU A 76 -13.80 -1.04 -17.52
C GLU A 76 -15.22 -0.87 -18.04
N ASP A 77 -15.45 -1.38 -19.23
CA ASP A 77 -16.77 -1.58 -19.81
C ASP A 77 -16.95 -3.06 -20.16
N GLU A 78 -18.08 -3.39 -20.79
CA GLU A 78 -18.44 -4.77 -21.14
C GLU A 78 -17.49 -5.43 -22.17
N ASN A 79 -16.70 -4.65 -22.91
CA ASN A 79 -15.83 -5.14 -24.00
C ASN A 79 -14.34 -4.82 -23.79
N GLU A 80 -14.00 -3.83 -22.98
CA GLU A 80 -12.64 -3.34 -22.80
C GLU A 80 -12.33 -3.00 -21.34
N SER A 81 -11.14 -3.41 -20.88
CA SER A 81 -10.55 -2.89 -19.66
C SER A 81 -9.15 -2.38 -19.96
N PHE A 82 -8.94 -1.08 -19.72
CA PHE A 82 -7.64 -0.45 -19.91
C PHE A 82 -7.34 0.53 -18.79
N SER A 83 -6.05 0.80 -18.58
CA SER A 83 -5.58 1.79 -17.61
C SER A 83 -4.94 2.96 -18.32
N LYS A 84 -5.28 4.18 -17.94
CA LYS A 84 -4.74 5.41 -18.51
C LYS A 84 -3.94 6.17 -17.44
N PRO A 85 -2.70 6.61 -17.75
CA PRO A 85 -1.97 7.50 -16.85
C PRO A 85 -2.66 8.87 -16.79
N VAL A 86 -2.77 9.41 -15.58
CA VAL A 86 -3.43 10.69 -15.29
C VAL A 86 -2.55 11.59 -14.44
N THR A 87 -2.98 12.81 -14.20
CA THR A 87 -2.46 13.66 -13.13
C THR A 87 -3.50 13.75 -12.03
N TRP A 88 -3.11 13.48 -10.80
CA TRP A 88 -3.95 13.59 -9.62
C TRP A 88 -3.81 14.98 -9.02
N ARG A 89 -4.94 15.63 -8.71
CA ARG A 89 -5.04 16.88 -7.97
C ARG A 89 -5.53 16.59 -6.55
N LEU A 90 -4.85 17.12 -5.55
CA LEU A 90 -5.32 17.04 -4.16
C LEU A 90 -6.56 17.92 -3.97
N LEU A 91 -7.64 17.34 -3.44
CA LEU A 91 -8.85 18.06 -3.03
C LEU A 91 -8.87 18.31 -1.53
N TRP A 92 -8.46 17.31 -0.75
CA TRP A 92 -8.45 17.38 0.70
C TRP A 92 -7.34 16.52 1.27
N GLU A 93 -6.53 17.11 2.14
CA GLU A 93 -5.47 16.44 2.90
C GLU A 93 -6.05 15.88 4.20
N ASP A 94 -5.82 14.59 4.47
CA ASP A 94 -6.21 13.97 5.74
C ASP A 94 -5.08 14.03 6.75
N THR A 95 -5.19 14.97 7.70
CA THR A 95 -4.23 15.16 8.79
C THR A 95 -4.73 14.62 10.15
N ARG A 96 -5.90 13.97 10.18
CA ARG A 96 -6.58 13.63 11.45
C ARG A 96 -5.82 12.62 12.31
N TYR A 97 -5.02 11.76 11.71
CA TYR A 97 -4.32 10.66 12.39
C TYR A 97 -2.81 10.90 12.54
N GLU A 98 -2.30 12.10 12.25
CA GLU A 98 -0.87 12.39 12.28
C GLU A 98 -0.23 12.22 13.67
N ASP A 99 -1.01 12.48 14.73
CA ASP A 99 -0.59 12.33 16.12
C ASP A 99 -0.84 10.91 16.69
N GLY A 100 -1.38 10.01 15.86
CA GLY A 100 -1.75 8.65 16.24
C GLY A 100 -3.00 8.54 17.12
N SER A 101 -3.73 9.63 17.34
CA SER A 101 -5.01 9.60 18.05
C SER A 101 -6.16 9.15 17.13
N ILE A 102 -7.17 8.54 17.74
CA ILE A 102 -8.43 8.20 17.07
C ILE A 102 -9.45 9.26 17.51
N PRO A 103 -10.16 9.91 16.57
CA PRO A 103 -11.21 10.87 16.91
C PRO A 103 -12.30 10.22 17.78
N ALA A 104 -12.86 10.98 18.73
CA ALA A 104 -13.84 10.45 19.69
C ALA A 104 -15.10 9.90 19.00
N GLU A 105 -15.45 10.44 17.84
CA GLU A 105 -16.55 9.95 17.00
C GLU A 105 -16.28 8.58 16.35
N GLU A 106 -15.03 8.12 16.33
CA GLU A 106 -14.61 6.83 15.78
C GLU A 106 -14.33 5.77 16.87
N ASP A 107 -14.48 6.10 18.16
CA ASP A 107 -14.18 5.21 19.30
C ASP A 107 -15.06 3.94 19.31
N GLU A 108 -16.28 4.05 18.74
CA GLU A 108 -17.23 2.94 18.63
C GLU A 108 -17.09 2.14 17.32
N TYR A 109 -16.15 2.47 16.43
CA TYR A 109 -15.99 1.76 15.16
C TYR A 109 -15.45 0.35 15.39
N VAL A 110 -16.29 -0.65 15.14
CA VAL A 110 -15.92 -2.07 15.24
C VAL A 110 -15.65 -2.64 13.85
N PHE A 111 -14.40 -3.00 13.59
CA PHE A 111 -14.04 -3.71 12.35
C PHE A 111 -14.33 -5.20 12.49
N GLN A 112 -15.18 -5.72 11.60
CA GLN A 112 -15.42 -7.15 11.53
C GLN A 112 -14.17 -7.86 10.99
N LYS A 113 -13.70 -8.88 11.71
CA LYS A 113 -12.67 -9.77 11.17
C LYS A 113 -13.30 -10.58 10.02
N PRO A 114 -12.60 -10.78 8.89
CA PRO A 114 -13.10 -11.65 7.83
C PRO A 114 -13.51 -13.02 8.40
N ASN A 115 -14.65 -13.58 7.97
CA ASN A 115 -15.03 -14.92 8.39
C ASN A 115 -13.93 -15.93 8.01
N GLY A 116 -13.35 -16.58 9.02
CA GLY A 116 -12.19 -17.47 8.86
C GLY A 116 -10.84 -16.84 9.21
N ALA A 117 -10.79 -15.54 9.50
CA ALA A 117 -9.70 -14.96 10.27
C ALA A 117 -9.86 -15.45 11.70
N THR A 118 -9.18 -16.55 12.05
CA THR A 118 -8.91 -16.91 13.44
C THR A 118 -8.42 -15.65 14.15
N ASP A 119 -8.87 -15.42 15.38
CA ASP A 119 -8.36 -14.33 16.22
C ASP A 119 -6.83 -14.45 16.36
N ALA A 120 -6.10 -13.88 15.41
CA ALA A 120 -4.74 -13.44 15.68
C ALA A 120 -4.93 -12.34 16.74
N PRO A 121 -4.31 -12.48 17.93
CA PRO A 121 -4.39 -11.44 18.93
C PRO A 121 -3.89 -10.14 18.31
N SER A 122 -4.66 -9.06 18.53
CA SER A 122 -4.25 -7.71 18.17
C SER A 122 -2.82 -7.50 18.64
N ALA A 123 -1.96 -7.04 17.74
CA ALA A 123 -0.59 -6.67 18.03
C ALA A 123 -0.60 -5.45 18.96
N ILE A 124 -0.79 -5.70 20.25
CA ILE A 124 -0.49 -4.76 21.32
C ILE A 124 0.73 -5.35 22.03
N ASN A 125 1.90 -4.85 21.62
CA ASN A 125 3.22 -5.17 22.16
C ASN A 125 3.74 -6.59 21.84
N GLY A 126 4.97 -6.64 21.34
CA GLY A 126 5.55 -7.80 20.66
C GLY A 126 5.67 -9.12 21.43
N THR A 127 6.00 -10.14 20.64
CA THR A 127 6.23 -11.58 20.90
C THR A 127 5.02 -12.49 20.60
N ASP A 128 5.11 -13.60 19.88
CA ASP A 128 6.11 -14.11 18.94
C ASP A 128 5.48 -15.36 18.28
N SER A 129 4.77 -15.22 17.15
CA SER A 129 4.66 -16.37 16.24
C SER A 129 5.91 -16.35 15.37
N THR A 130 7.09 -16.54 15.98
CA THR A 130 8.35 -16.65 15.24
C THR A 130 8.23 -17.90 14.39
N MET A 131 8.00 -17.69 13.10
CA MET A 131 8.41 -18.66 12.09
C MET A 131 9.86 -19.03 12.40
N ILE A 132 10.10 -20.27 12.83
CA ILE A 132 11.44 -20.71 13.20
C ILE A 132 12.18 -21.00 11.89
N TRP A 133 13.23 -20.24 11.63
CA TRP A 133 14.02 -20.39 10.42
C TRP A 133 15.51 -20.33 10.73
N PHE A 134 16.31 -21.09 9.98
CA PHE A 134 17.76 -21.18 10.15
C PHE A 134 18.45 -21.33 8.79
N GLU A 135 19.68 -20.84 8.69
CA GLU A 135 20.48 -20.92 7.47
C GLU A 135 21.11 -22.31 7.29
N THR A 136 21.38 -22.70 6.04
CA THR A 136 22.25 -23.84 5.73
C THR A 136 23.53 -23.81 6.57
N GLY A 137 23.89 -24.95 7.14
CA GLY A 137 25.08 -25.16 7.97
C GLY A 137 24.89 -24.85 9.45
N GLN A 138 23.80 -24.16 9.84
CA GLN A 138 23.47 -23.93 11.25
C GLN A 138 22.82 -25.16 11.87
N PRO A 139 23.07 -25.44 13.17
CA PRO A 139 22.42 -26.54 13.87
C PRO A 139 20.92 -26.24 14.05
N ALA A 140 20.07 -27.19 13.69
CA ALA A 140 18.62 -27.05 13.84
C ALA A 140 18.25 -26.92 15.33
N PRO A 141 17.52 -25.87 15.75
CA PRO A 141 17.11 -25.69 17.14
C PRO A 141 16.11 -26.75 17.62
N LYS A 142 15.39 -27.39 16.68
CA LYS A 142 14.31 -28.33 16.95
C LYS A 142 14.40 -29.51 16.00
N ALA A 143 14.11 -30.70 16.54
CA ALA A 143 13.90 -31.88 15.74
C ALA A 143 12.55 -31.78 15.01
N GLY A 144 12.49 -32.23 13.76
CA GLY A 144 11.25 -32.27 13.00
C GLY A 144 11.46 -31.97 11.53
N ARG A 145 10.37 -31.57 10.87
CA ARG A 145 10.34 -31.35 9.43
C ARG A 145 10.73 -29.92 9.10
N TRP A 146 11.73 -29.77 8.23
CA TRP A 146 12.23 -28.49 7.74
C TRP A 146 12.01 -28.39 6.23
N LEU A 147 11.60 -27.21 5.79
CA LEU A 147 11.26 -26.88 4.41
C LEU A 147 12.26 -25.83 3.91
N PRO A 148 12.83 -25.95 2.70
CA PRO A 148 13.63 -24.87 2.13
C PRO A 148 12.69 -23.73 1.68
N GLU A 149 13.02 -22.48 2.01
CA GLU A 149 12.17 -21.30 1.75
C GLU A 149 11.87 -21.10 0.25
N ASP A 150 12.78 -21.53 -0.61
CA ASP A 150 12.68 -21.47 -2.07
C ASP A 150 11.87 -22.63 -2.70
N ASP A 151 11.58 -23.69 -1.94
CA ASP A 151 10.83 -24.86 -2.40
C ASP A 151 10.07 -25.55 -1.27
N LEU A 152 8.96 -24.95 -0.84
CA LEU A 152 8.11 -25.46 0.24
C LEU A 152 7.41 -26.80 -0.08
N SER A 153 7.58 -27.34 -1.30
CA SER A 153 7.10 -28.68 -1.66
C SER A 153 8.09 -29.79 -1.26
N ALA A 154 9.37 -29.43 -1.08
CA ALA A 154 10.42 -30.30 -0.58
C ALA A 154 10.52 -30.22 0.95
N SER A 155 10.93 -31.30 1.61
CA SER A 155 11.17 -31.29 3.04
C SER A 155 12.24 -32.29 3.45
N ILE A 156 12.87 -32.04 4.60
CA ILE A 156 13.80 -32.95 5.26
C ILE A 156 13.39 -33.12 6.72
N ALA A 157 13.72 -34.28 7.31
CA ALA A 157 13.61 -34.50 8.74
C ALA A 157 15.00 -34.37 9.36
N VAL A 158 15.13 -33.52 10.38
CA VAL A 158 16.41 -33.19 11.02
C VAL A 158 16.26 -33.34 12.53
N GLN A 159 17.29 -33.81 13.23
CA GLN A 159 17.31 -33.84 14.69
C GLN A 159 17.78 -32.51 15.28
N ALA A 160 17.40 -32.21 16.52
CA ALA A 160 17.89 -31.02 17.19
C ALA A 160 19.43 -31.07 17.32
N GLY A 161 20.11 -30.00 16.92
CA GLY A 161 21.57 -29.88 16.90
C GLY A 161 22.24 -30.34 15.60
N GLU A 162 21.53 -31.04 14.72
CA GLU A 162 22.06 -31.45 13.41
C GLU A 162 22.12 -30.26 12.45
N LYS A 163 23.18 -30.18 11.64
CA LYS A 163 23.37 -29.06 10.71
C LYS A 163 22.41 -29.15 9.51
N LEU A 164 21.74 -28.05 9.22
CA LEU A 164 20.87 -27.95 8.05
C LEU A 164 21.68 -28.07 6.75
N PRO A 165 21.29 -28.94 5.81
CA PRO A 165 22.06 -29.18 4.59
C PRO A 165 21.86 -28.06 3.55
N THR A 166 22.64 -28.12 2.47
CA THR A 166 22.35 -27.36 1.24
C THR A 166 21.14 -27.96 0.53
N HIS A 167 20.29 -27.12 -0.05
CA HIS A 167 19.22 -27.57 -0.95
C HIS A 167 19.69 -27.40 -2.41
N ARG A 168 19.67 -28.47 -3.21
CA ARG A 168 20.14 -28.47 -4.61
C ARG A 168 21.57 -27.93 -4.81
N GLY A 169 22.43 -28.17 -3.82
CA GLY A 169 23.82 -27.69 -3.82
C GLY A 169 23.98 -26.19 -3.52
N GLN A 170 22.91 -25.50 -3.14
CA GLN A 170 22.92 -24.08 -2.79
C GLN A 170 22.59 -23.88 -1.30
N SER A 171 23.06 -22.76 -0.75
CA SER A 171 22.64 -22.32 0.58
C SER A 171 21.23 -21.76 0.49
N THR A 172 20.37 -22.16 1.42
CA THR A 172 18.99 -21.67 1.52
C THR A 172 18.63 -21.47 2.99
N ARG A 173 17.53 -20.76 3.20
CA ARG A 173 16.90 -20.63 4.49
C ARG A 173 15.93 -21.78 4.69
N TRP A 174 16.07 -22.47 5.80
CA TRP A 174 15.17 -23.56 6.19
C TRP A 174 14.15 -23.05 7.18
N VAL A 175 12.90 -23.45 6.98
CA VAL A 175 11.75 -23.08 7.80
C VAL A 175 11.22 -24.34 8.48
N PHE A 176 11.00 -24.28 9.79
CA PHE A 176 10.40 -25.38 10.53
C PHE A 176 8.90 -25.47 10.21
N ALA A 177 8.46 -26.62 9.71
CA ALA A 177 7.05 -26.91 9.55
C ALA A 177 6.48 -27.27 10.93
N SER A 178 5.76 -26.34 11.55
CA SER A 178 4.91 -26.64 12.71
C SER A 178 3.76 -27.54 12.27
N ASP A 179 3.60 -28.67 12.94
CA ASP A 179 2.42 -29.54 12.79
C ASP A 179 1.13 -28.86 13.28
#